data_AF-A0A2V6AI87-F1
#
_entry.id   AF-A0A2V6AI87-F1
#
_cell.length_a   1.000
_cell.length_b   1.000
_cell.length_c   1.000
_cell.angle_alpha   90.00
_cell.angle_beta   90.00
_cell.angle_gamma   90.00
#
_symmetry.space_group_name_H-M   'P 1'
#
loop_
_entity.id
_entity.type
_entity.pdbx_description
1 polymer ?
#
loop_
_entity_poly.entity_id
_entity_poly.type
_entity_poly.pdbx_seq_one_letter_code
_entity_poly.pdbx_strand_id
1 'polypeptide(L)'
;MLIALLIVARAVHIAASILIAGSFTFEVVVLGFTSVPECNDLRGVKRKLFRLAVWILLAALVSAVLWFWLEVVSMTGLSFVDSFSASTWKIVLLETVFGHVWQFRLGVIAVALALAVSGLAGNDAPRRPAILALWLLSVVLLVSLAWISHAAAAGVQPITLIGDALHLCAAGAWIGGLVPLAIFLAPAQVSSAIAKIVPLVLGRFSTLSLCCVSV
;
A
#
# COMPACT_ATOMS: atom_id res chain seq x y z
N MET A 1 15.23 -21.59 -8.66
CA MET A 1 13.80 -21.31 -8.96
C MET A 1 13.06 -20.72 -7.75
N LEU A 2 13.08 -21.38 -6.59
CA LEU A 2 12.42 -20.90 -5.35
C LEU A 2 12.79 -19.45 -4.97
N ILE A 3 14.09 -19.13 -4.95
CA ILE A 3 14.60 -17.78 -4.60
C ILE A 3 14.00 -16.70 -5.52
N ALA A 4 13.93 -16.95 -6.82
CA ALA A 4 13.37 -15.99 -7.78
C ALA A 4 11.87 -15.76 -7.53
N LEU A 5 11.11 -16.81 -7.25
CA LEU A 5 9.69 -16.71 -6.91
C LEU A 5 9.47 -15.91 -5.62
N LEU A 6 10.30 -16.13 -4.60
CA LEU A 6 10.24 -15.41 -3.34
C LEU A 6 10.53 -13.92 -3.54
N ILE A 7 11.56 -13.59 -4.32
CA ILE A 7 11.89 -12.21 -4.70
C ILE A 7 10.70 -11.55 -5.40
N VAL A 8 10.10 -12.23 -6.39
CA VAL A 8 8.95 -11.69 -7.14
C VAL A 8 7.74 -11.48 -6.23
N ALA A 9 7.37 -12.48 -5.41
CA ALA A 9 6.23 -12.38 -4.50
C ALA A 9 6.41 -11.21 -3.52
N ARG A 10 7.61 -11.07 -2.94
CA ARG A 10 7.95 -9.97 -2.03
C ARG A 10 7.95 -8.63 -2.75
N ALA A 11 8.52 -8.54 -3.95
CA ALA A 11 8.53 -7.32 -4.76
C ALA A 11 7.11 -6.85 -5.10
N VAL A 12 6.23 -7.77 -5.50
CA VAL A 12 4.81 -7.46 -5.75
C VAL A 12 4.12 -6.97 -4.48
N HIS A 13 4.37 -7.60 -3.33
CA HIS A 13 3.78 -7.18 -2.05
C HIS A 13 4.25 -5.77 -1.63
N ILE A 14 5.54 -5.47 -1.79
CA ILE A 14 6.11 -4.14 -1.52
C ILE A 14 5.52 -3.11 -2.49
N ALA A 15 5.49 -3.40 -3.79
CA ALA A 15 4.94 -2.51 -4.80
C ALA A 15 3.45 -2.21 -4.55
N ALA A 16 2.66 -3.22 -4.18
CA ALA A 16 1.27 -3.02 -3.81
C ALA A 16 1.13 -2.14 -2.55
N SER A 17 2.00 -2.32 -1.56
CA SER A 17 2.03 -1.48 -0.34
C SER A 17 2.39 -0.01 -0.64
N ILE A 18 3.34 0.22 -1.56
CA ILE A 18 3.73 1.56 -2.04
C ILE A 18 2.57 2.20 -2.80
N LEU A 19 1.95 1.47 -3.73
CA LEU A 19 0.86 1.99 -4.56
C LEU A 19 -0.39 2.33 -3.74
N ILE A 20 -0.76 1.50 -2.76
CA ILE A 20 -1.95 1.79 -1.92
C ILE A 20 -1.71 3.01 -1.03
N ALA A 21 -0.51 3.13 -0.45
CA ALA A 21 -0.15 4.28 0.37
C ALA A 21 -0.08 5.57 -0.43
N GLY A 22 0.52 5.52 -1.63
CA GLY A 22 0.56 6.67 -2.54
C GLY A 22 -0.83 7.07 -3.04
N SER A 23 -1.72 6.10 -3.30
CA SER A 23 -3.11 6.36 -3.70
C SER A 23 -3.88 7.17 -2.66
N PHE A 24 -3.85 6.74 -1.40
CA PHE A 24 -4.54 7.45 -0.32
C PHE A 24 -3.81 8.72 0.11
N THR A 25 -2.48 8.78 0.02
CA THR A 25 -1.72 10.01 0.29
C THR A 25 -2.05 11.08 -0.75
N PHE A 26 -2.15 10.70 -2.03
CA PHE A 26 -2.62 11.61 -3.07
C PHE A 26 -4.02 12.13 -2.77
N GLU A 27 -4.94 11.25 -2.37
CA GLU A 27 -6.31 11.65 -2.05
C GLU A 27 -6.38 12.59 -0.82
N VAL A 28 -5.65 12.31 0.25
CA VAL A 28 -5.69 13.09 1.49
C VAL A 28 -4.89 14.39 1.39
N VAL A 29 -3.66 14.33 0.88
CA VAL A 29 -2.69 15.44 0.92
C VAL A 29 -2.78 16.32 -0.32
N VAL A 30 -3.00 15.74 -1.50
CA VAL A 30 -3.04 16.52 -2.74
C VAL A 30 -4.45 17.00 -3.03
N LEU A 31 -5.45 16.10 -3.00
CA LEU A 31 -6.85 16.43 -3.29
C LEU A 31 -7.64 16.92 -2.07
N GLY A 32 -7.35 16.42 -0.86
CA GLY A 32 -8.17 16.68 0.34
C GLY A 32 -8.27 18.16 0.76
N PHE A 33 -7.39 19.03 0.25
CA PHE A 33 -7.41 20.48 0.48
C PHE A 33 -7.99 21.29 -0.70
N THR A 34 -8.63 20.66 -1.70
CA THR A 34 -9.30 21.40 -2.78
C THR A 34 -10.72 21.76 -2.35
N SER A 35 -11.02 23.06 -2.19
CA SER A 35 -12.38 23.58 -1.91
C SER A 35 -13.31 23.55 -3.14
N VAL A 36 -12.99 22.70 -4.13
CA VAL A 36 -13.64 22.72 -5.43
C VAL A 36 -14.91 21.86 -5.34
N PRO A 37 -16.08 22.41 -5.70
CA PRO A 37 -17.32 21.65 -5.74
C PRO A 37 -17.13 20.37 -6.55
N GLU A 38 -17.58 19.25 -6.01
CA GLU A 38 -17.38 17.94 -6.64
C GLU A 38 -18.17 17.86 -7.95
N CYS A 39 -17.49 18.11 -9.07
CA CYS A 39 -18.07 17.88 -10.40
C CYS A 39 -18.16 16.36 -10.67
N ASN A 40 -19.04 15.97 -11.59
CA ASN A 40 -19.24 14.56 -11.95
C ASN A 40 -17.93 13.88 -12.40
N ASP A 41 -17.06 14.63 -13.08
CA ASP A 41 -15.77 14.10 -13.55
C ASP A 41 -14.81 13.79 -12.39
N LEU A 42 -14.74 14.66 -11.36
CA LEU A 42 -13.91 14.43 -10.18
C LEU A 42 -14.41 13.24 -9.36
N ARG A 43 -15.74 13.06 -9.25
CA ARG A 43 -16.34 11.84 -8.67
C ARG A 43 -15.96 10.59 -9.45
N GLY A 44 -15.97 10.67 -10.79
CA GLY A 44 -15.52 9.60 -11.68
C GLY A 44 -14.06 9.22 -11.45
N VAL A 45 -13.17 10.21 -11.28
CA VAL A 45 -11.76 10.00 -10.93
C VAL A 45 -11.63 9.30 -9.58
N LYS A 46 -12.25 9.83 -8.52
CA LYS A 46 -12.21 9.23 -7.17
C LYS A 46 -12.69 7.78 -7.17
N ARG A 47 -13.78 7.48 -7.88
CA ARG A 47 -14.30 6.10 -8.03
C ARG A 47 -13.36 5.19 -8.81
N LYS A 48 -12.61 5.70 -9.82
CA LYS A 48 -11.55 4.95 -10.49
C LYS A 48 -10.39 4.64 -9.53
N LEU A 49 -9.96 5.62 -8.74
CA LEU A 49 -8.91 5.44 -7.73
C LEU A 49 -9.31 4.43 -6.66
N PHE A 50 -10.55 4.49 -6.15
CA PHE A 50 -11.05 3.52 -5.18
C PHE A 50 -11.15 2.09 -5.75
N ARG A 51 -11.60 1.94 -7.00
CA ARG A 51 -11.58 0.64 -7.69
C ARG A 51 -10.16 0.10 -7.83
N LEU A 52 -9.22 0.96 -8.22
CA LEU A 52 -7.81 0.60 -8.29
C LEU A 52 -7.28 0.16 -6.91
N ALA A 53 -7.63 0.88 -5.84
CA ALA A 53 -7.24 0.54 -4.49
C ALA A 53 -7.70 -0.86 -4.06
N VAL A 54 -8.93 -1.26 -4.41
CA VAL A 54 -9.42 -2.65 -4.17
C VAL A 54 -8.57 -3.67 -4.90
N TRP A 55 -8.25 -3.45 -6.17
CA TRP A 55 -7.39 -4.35 -6.95
C TRP A 55 -5.97 -4.43 -6.38
N ILE A 56 -5.40 -3.31 -5.95
CA ILE A 56 -4.09 -3.26 -5.29
C ILE A 56 -4.13 -4.04 -3.98
N LEU A 57 -5.17 -3.88 -3.16
CA LEU A 57 -5.32 -4.61 -1.90
C LEU A 57 -5.50 -6.12 -2.12
N LEU A 58 -6.23 -6.52 -3.16
CA LEU A 58 -6.34 -7.93 -3.54
C LEU A 58 -4.99 -8.49 -3.99
N ALA A 59 -4.23 -7.75 -4.80
CA ALA A 59 -2.88 -8.13 -5.18
C ALA A 59 -1.94 -8.21 -3.97
N ALA A 60 -2.06 -7.29 -3.00
CA ALA A 60 -1.31 -7.32 -1.74
C ALA A 60 -1.65 -8.56 -0.91
N LEU A 61 -2.92 -8.96 -0.86
CA LEU A 61 -3.40 -10.14 -0.15
C LEU A 61 -2.86 -11.43 -0.78
N VAL A 62 -3.02 -11.59 -2.10
CA VAL A 62 -2.55 -12.77 -2.83
C VAL A 62 -1.02 -12.89 -2.73
N SER A 63 -0.30 -11.78 -2.92
CA SER A 63 1.16 -11.77 -2.78
C SER A 63 1.62 -12.06 -1.35
N ALA A 64 0.89 -11.61 -0.32
CA ALA A 64 1.21 -11.93 1.08
C ALA A 64 1.10 -13.43 1.38
N VAL A 65 0.05 -14.08 0.88
CA VAL A 65 -0.15 -15.54 1.04
C VAL A 65 0.93 -16.31 0.29
N LEU A 66 1.20 -15.93 -0.97
CA LEU A 66 2.24 -16.57 -1.76
C LEU A 66 3.63 -16.39 -1.13
N TRP A 67 3.95 -15.19 -0.68
CA TRP A 67 5.22 -14.89 -0.02
C TRP A 67 5.39 -15.74 1.25
N PHE A 68 4.37 -15.83 2.12
CA PHE A 68 4.44 -16.66 3.31
C PHE A 68 4.71 -18.13 2.98
N TRP A 69 4.00 -18.69 2.00
CA TRP A 69 4.21 -20.07 1.62
C TRP A 69 5.64 -20.33 1.12
N LEU A 70 6.17 -19.44 0.28
CA LEU A 70 7.55 -19.52 -0.20
C LEU A 70 8.57 -19.35 0.93
N GLU A 71 8.29 -18.49 1.91
CA GLU A 71 9.14 -18.28 3.08
C GLU A 71 9.18 -19.53 3.98
N VAL A 72 8.03 -20.19 4.20
CA VAL A 72 7.96 -21.47 4.94
C VAL A 72 8.84 -22.53 4.28
N VAL A 73 8.75 -22.68 2.95
CA VAL A 73 9.61 -23.60 2.18
C VAL A 73 11.09 -23.23 2.35
N SER A 74 11.41 -21.93 2.27
CA SER A 74 12.79 -21.43 2.43
C SER A 74 13.37 -21.66 3.82
N MET A 75 12.58 -21.48 4.89
CA MET A 75 13.02 -21.62 6.28
C MET A 75 13.18 -23.09 6.70
N THR A 76 12.33 -23.97 6.16
CA THR A 76 12.27 -25.38 6.59
C THR A 76 13.12 -26.31 5.72
N GLY A 77 13.48 -25.88 4.51
CA GLY A 77 14.19 -26.71 3.53
C GLY A 77 13.38 -27.88 2.98
N LEU A 78 12.07 -27.94 3.29
CA LEU A 78 11.17 -29.01 2.85
C LEU A 78 10.79 -28.85 1.37
N SER A 79 10.29 -29.93 0.76
CA SER A 79 9.69 -29.84 -0.58
C SER A 79 8.40 -29.01 -0.54
N PHE A 80 7.96 -28.47 -1.69
CA PHE A 80 6.70 -27.72 -1.77
C PHE A 80 5.48 -28.51 -1.27
N VAL A 81 5.47 -29.83 -1.50
CA VAL A 81 4.35 -30.70 -1.08
C VAL A 81 4.41 -30.97 0.43
N ASP A 82 5.61 -31.23 0.97
CA ASP A 82 5.81 -31.50 2.40
C ASP A 82 5.64 -30.23 3.25
N SER A 83 5.76 -29.05 2.64
CA SER A 83 5.50 -27.77 3.28
C SER A 83 4.04 -27.54 3.65
N PHE A 84 3.09 -28.35 3.15
CA PHE A 84 1.66 -28.29 3.52
C PHE A 84 1.32 -28.98 4.85
N SER A 85 2.32 -29.19 5.71
CA SER A 85 2.06 -29.69 7.06
C SER A 85 1.53 -28.58 7.98
N ALA A 86 0.37 -28.83 8.61
CA ALA A 86 -0.22 -27.93 9.59
C ALA A 86 0.69 -27.68 10.80
N SER A 87 1.54 -28.65 11.19
CA SER A 87 2.50 -28.47 12.28
C SER A 87 3.62 -27.49 11.90
N THR A 88 4.13 -27.58 10.67
CA THR A 88 5.16 -26.69 10.14
C THR A 88 4.65 -25.25 10.06
N TRP A 89 3.44 -25.05 9.54
CA TRP A 89 2.84 -23.71 9.46
C TRP A 89 2.62 -23.12 10.83
N LYS A 90 2.18 -23.93 11.81
CA LYS A 90 1.96 -23.47 13.18
C LYS A 90 3.25 -22.95 13.81
N ILE A 91 4.37 -23.64 13.63
CA ILE A 91 5.69 -23.21 14.12
C ILE A 91 6.08 -21.88 13.48
N VAL A 92 6.06 -21.80 12.13
CA VAL A 92 6.46 -20.56 11.44
C VAL A 92 5.54 -19.39 11.81
N LEU A 93 4.23 -19.62 11.93
CA LEU A 93 3.25 -18.58 12.26
C LEU A 93 3.33 -18.07 13.69
N LEU A 94 3.55 -18.96 14.66
CA LEU A 94 3.38 -18.64 16.08
C LEU A 94 4.69 -18.53 16.85
N GLU A 95 5.79 -19.05 16.32
CA GLU A 95 7.07 -19.11 17.03
C GLU A 95 8.12 -18.21 16.38
N THR A 96 7.80 -17.54 15.26
CA THR A 96 8.72 -16.63 14.57
C THR A 96 8.22 -15.20 14.57
N VAL A 97 9.17 -14.25 14.70
CA VAL A 97 8.89 -12.82 14.55
C VAL A 97 8.28 -12.52 13.17
N PHE A 98 8.76 -13.21 12.14
CA PHE A 98 8.20 -13.13 10.79
C PHE A 98 6.71 -13.48 10.76
N GLY A 99 6.32 -14.61 11.37
CA GLY A 99 4.93 -15.07 11.44
C GLY A 99 4.01 -14.06 12.10
N HIS A 100 4.43 -13.50 13.25
CA HIS A 100 3.65 -12.48 13.94
C HIS A 100 3.47 -11.20 13.13
N VAL A 101 4.54 -10.67 12.51
CA VAL A 101 4.44 -9.47 11.67
C VAL A 101 3.61 -9.74 10.42
N TRP A 102 3.74 -10.93 9.82
CA TRP A 102 2.94 -11.33 8.66
C TRP A 102 1.44 -11.41 8.99
N GLN A 103 1.07 -12.03 10.12
CA GLN A 103 -0.32 -12.12 10.59
C GLN A 103 -0.91 -10.72 10.81
N PHE A 104 -0.15 -9.83 11.46
CA PHE A 104 -0.56 -8.45 11.65
C PHE A 104 -0.83 -7.75 10.31
N ARG A 105 0.09 -7.87 9.35
CA ARG A 105 -0.08 -7.28 8.01
C ARG A 105 -1.30 -7.83 7.28
N LEU A 106 -1.52 -9.15 7.34
CA LEU A 106 -2.72 -9.76 6.75
C LEU A 106 -4.00 -9.19 7.36
N GLY A 107 -4.05 -9.02 8.69
CA GLY A 107 -5.17 -8.39 9.37
C GLY A 107 -5.42 -6.96 8.87
N VAL A 108 -4.35 -6.16 8.77
CA VAL A 108 -4.43 -4.79 8.26
C VAL A 108 -4.91 -4.75 6.80
N ILE A 109 -4.42 -5.63 5.92
CA ILE A 109 -4.87 -5.74 4.52
C ILE A 109 -6.33 -6.15 4.46
N ALA A 110 -6.76 -7.12 5.26
CA ALA A 110 -8.15 -7.59 5.28
C ALA A 110 -9.10 -6.47 5.72
N VAL A 111 -8.75 -5.72 6.78
CA VAL A 111 -9.54 -4.56 7.24
C VAL A 111 -9.58 -3.47 6.17
N ALA A 112 -8.43 -3.13 5.56
CA ALA A 112 -8.37 -2.14 4.50
C ALA A 112 -9.21 -2.56 3.28
N LEU A 113 -9.17 -3.83 2.89
CA LEU A 113 -9.96 -4.37 1.79
C LEU A 113 -11.46 -4.32 2.10
N ALA A 114 -11.87 -4.71 3.30
CA ALA A 114 -13.26 -4.64 3.73
C ALA A 114 -13.79 -3.19 3.72
N LEU A 115 -12.99 -2.23 4.22
CA LEU A 115 -13.33 -0.81 4.19
C LEU A 115 -13.41 -0.27 2.75
N ALA A 116 -12.45 -0.63 1.90
CA ALA A 116 -12.43 -0.21 0.50
C ALA A 116 -13.65 -0.74 -0.27
N VAL A 117 -13.95 -2.03 -0.17
CA VAL A 117 -15.12 -2.66 -0.81
C VAL A 117 -16.42 -2.06 -0.30
N SER A 118 -16.54 -1.83 1.01
CA SER A 118 -17.72 -1.16 1.60
C SER A 118 -17.89 0.25 1.05
N GLY A 119 -16.80 0.98 0.82
CA GLY A 119 -16.80 2.29 0.17
C GLY A 119 -17.23 2.28 -1.30
N LEU A 120 -17.11 1.14 -2.00
CA LEU A 120 -17.60 0.98 -3.38
C LEU A 120 -19.07 0.55 -3.45
N ALA A 121 -19.59 -0.10 -2.41
CA ALA A 121 -20.95 -0.64 -2.40
C ALA A 121 -22.03 0.46 -2.33
N GLY A 122 -21.67 1.65 -1.85
CA GLY A 122 -22.57 2.80 -1.79
C GLY A 122 -22.65 3.57 -3.13
N ASN A 123 -23.80 4.18 -3.39
CA ASN A 123 -23.93 5.15 -4.49
C ASN A 123 -23.21 6.47 -4.20
N ASP A 124 -22.99 6.78 -2.92
CA ASP A 124 -22.31 7.99 -2.45
C ASP A 124 -20.78 7.87 -2.54
N ALA A 125 -20.11 9.02 -2.59
CA ALA A 125 -18.66 9.07 -2.46
C ALA A 125 -18.24 8.57 -1.05
N PRO A 126 -17.11 7.84 -0.94
CA PRO A 126 -16.62 7.39 0.36
C PRO A 126 -16.41 8.57 1.31
N ARG A 127 -16.86 8.40 2.55
CA ARG A 127 -16.79 9.46 3.56
C ARG A 127 -15.33 9.77 3.93
N ARG A 128 -15.02 11.04 4.17
CA ARG A 128 -13.70 11.51 4.64
C ARG A 128 -13.07 10.66 5.75
N PRO A 129 -13.77 10.26 6.83
CA PRO A 129 -13.20 9.38 7.85
C PRO A 129 -12.76 8.01 7.33
N ALA A 130 -13.47 7.42 6.36
CA ALA A 130 -13.08 6.15 5.76
C ALA A 130 -11.80 6.28 4.93
N ILE A 131 -11.67 7.38 4.17
CA ILE A 131 -10.45 7.69 3.40
C ILE A 131 -9.26 7.88 4.34
N LEU A 132 -9.43 8.61 5.45
CA LEU A 132 -8.38 8.79 6.45
C LEU A 132 -8.00 7.46 7.13
N ALA A 133 -8.97 6.60 7.44
CA ALA A 133 -8.70 5.28 7.99
C ALA A 133 -7.90 4.43 7.01
N LEU A 134 -8.28 4.41 5.73
CA LEU A 134 -7.55 3.70 4.68
C LEU A 134 -6.13 4.24 4.48
N TRP A 135 -5.96 5.57 4.55
CA TRP A 135 -4.65 6.20 4.54
C TRP A 135 -3.79 5.74 5.72
N LEU A 136 -4.30 5.78 6.95
CA LEU A 136 -3.56 5.31 8.12
C LEU A 136 -3.18 3.83 8.02
N LEU A 137 -4.11 2.97 7.59
CA LEU A 137 -3.83 1.54 7.38
C LEU A 137 -2.73 1.32 6.34
N SER A 138 -2.73 2.11 5.25
CA SER A 138 -1.70 2.03 4.22
C SER A 138 -0.31 2.46 4.72
N VAL A 139 -0.24 3.48 5.59
CA VAL A 139 1.01 3.90 6.25
C VAL A 139 1.50 2.83 7.21
N VAL A 140 0.60 2.23 8.00
CA VAL A 140 0.93 1.10 8.88
C VAL A 140 1.50 -0.06 8.07
N LEU A 141 0.95 -0.37 6.89
CA LEU A 141 1.51 -1.39 5.99
C LEU A 141 2.92 -1.03 5.48
N LEU A 142 3.24 0.23 5.23
CA LEU A 142 4.60 0.61 4.83
C LEU A 142 5.59 0.48 5.99
N VAL A 143 5.27 1.07 7.14
CA VAL A 143 6.13 1.03 8.34
C VAL A 143 6.40 -0.41 8.78
N SER A 144 5.39 -1.27 8.69
CA SER A 144 5.51 -2.70 8.98
C SER A 144 6.53 -3.45 8.12
N LEU A 145 6.89 -2.96 6.92
CA LEU A 145 7.91 -3.60 6.07
C LEU A 145 9.30 -3.47 6.69
N ALA A 146 9.56 -2.34 7.38
CA ALA A 146 10.82 -2.11 8.06
C ALA A 146 11.01 -3.08 9.24
N TRP A 147 9.94 -3.52 9.90
CA TRP A 147 10.03 -4.56 10.93
C TRP A 147 10.47 -5.92 10.37
N ILE A 148 10.04 -6.29 9.16
CA ILE A 148 10.40 -7.57 8.54
C ILE A 148 11.90 -7.61 8.17
N SER A 149 12.44 -6.52 7.64
CA SER A 149 13.87 -6.44 7.29
C SER A 149 14.76 -6.54 8.52
N HIS A 150 14.33 -6.02 9.67
CA HIS A 150 15.12 -6.01 10.90
C HIS A 150 14.90 -7.22 11.80
N ALA A 151 13.73 -7.87 11.76
CA ALA A 151 13.50 -9.15 12.45
C ALA A 151 14.49 -10.25 12.03
N ALA A 152 15.07 -10.14 10.83
CA ALA A 152 16.08 -11.06 10.32
C ALA A 152 17.52 -10.72 10.78
N ALA A 153 17.77 -9.54 11.35
CA ALA A 153 19.11 -9.06 11.71
C ALA A 153 19.19 -8.78 13.22
N ALA A 154 19.82 -9.67 13.97
CA ALA A 154 20.10 -9.43 15.38
C ALA A 154 21.09 -8.24 15.54
N GLY A 155 20.70 -7.20 16.28
CA GLY A 155 21.60 -6.09 16.65
C GLY A 155 21.44 -4.78 15.87
N VAL A 156 20.33 -4.59 15.14
CA VAL A 156 20.10 -3.35 14.40
C VAL A 156 19.68 -2.19 15.32
N GLN A 157 20.26 -1.01 15.09
CA GLN A 157 20.00 0.19 15.88
C GLN A 157 18.60 0.75 15.59
N PRO A 158 17.85 1.25 16.60
CA PRO A 158 16.51 1.82 16.39
C PRO A 158 16.45 2.96 15.36
N ILE A 159 17.56 3.66 15.13
CA ILE A 159 17.64 4.78 14.18
C ILE A 159 17.52 4.34 12.72
N THR A 160 18.04 3.16 12.37
CA THR A 160 17.94 2.64 10.99
C THR A 160 16.53 2.13 10.70
N LEU A 161 15.81 1.63 11.70
CA LEU A 161 14.40 1.28 11.57
C LEU A 161 13.53 2.51 11.25
N ILE A 162 13.77 3.61 11.93
CA ILE A 162 13.06 4.88 11.67
C ILE A 162 13.42 5.40 10.28
N GLY A 163 14.71 5.36 9.90
CA GLY A 163 15.17 5.74 8.57
C GLY A 163 14.47 4.93 7.47
N ASP A 164 14.44 3.61 7.59
CA ASP A 164 13.77 2.74 6.62
C ASP A 164 12.27 3.00 6.54
N ALA A 165 11.61 3.19 7.68
CA ALA A 165 10.18 3.51 7.72
C ALA A 165 9.88 4.87 7.07
N LEU A 166 10.69 5.90 7.36
CA LEU A 166 10.55 7.22 6.75
C LEU A 166 10.83 7.17 5.25
N HIS A 167 11.89 6.48 4.82
CA HIS A 167 12.24 6.34 3.42
C HIS A 167 11.16 5.56 2.64
N LEU A 168 10.59 4.50 3.22
CA LEU A 168 9.46 3.79 2.64
C LEU A 168 8.20 4.64 2.54
N CYS A 169 7.89 5.44 3.58
CA CYS A 169 6.79 6.41 3.53
C CYS A 169 7.02 7.48 2.44
N ALA A 170 8.24 7.99 2.31
CA ALA A 170 8.62 8.95 1.27
C ALA A 170 8.49 8.33 -0.14
N ALA A 171 9.02 7.12 -0.35
CA ALA A 171 8.86 6.38 -1.60
C ALA A 171 7.39 6.06 -1.89
N GLY A 172 6.61 5.69 -0.87
CA GLY A 172 5.17 5.48 -0.93
C GLY A 172 4.40 6.71 -1.42
N ALA A 173 4.66 7.86 -0.80
CA ALA A 173 4.02 9.12 -1.14
C ALA A 173 4.41 9.63 -2.53
N TRP A 174 5.70 9.54 -2.88
CA TRP A 174 6.22 10.02 -4.16
C TRP A 174 5.94 9.05 -5.31
N ILE A 175 6.58 7.86 -5.30
CA ILE A 175 6.49 6.88 -6.40
C ILE A 175 5.06 6.32 -6.47
N GLY A 176 4.49 5.95 -5.33
CA GLY A 176 3.12 5.41 -5.28
C GLY A 176 2.07 6.44 -5.70
N GLY A 177 2.35 7.72 -5.54
CA GLY A 177 1.46 8.83 -5.93
C GLY A 177 1.47 9.16 -7.43
N LEU A 178 2.37 8.58 -8.23
CA LEU A 178 2.43 8.83 -9.67
C LEU A 178 1.23 8.24 -10.43
N VAL A 179 0.79 7.03 -10.06
CA VAL A 179 -0.37 6.38 -10.67
C VAL A 179 -1.67 7.18 -10.46
N PRO A 180 -2.04 7.58 -9.22
CA PRO A 180 -3.24 8.39 -9.02
C PRO A 180 -3.12 9.78 -9.69
N LEU A 181 -1.92 10.37 -9.76
CA LEU A 181 -1.70 11.60 -10.51
C LEU A 181 -2.00 11.41 -12.01
N ALA A 182 -1.48 10.35 -12.63
CA ALA A 182 -1.74 10.07 -14.05
C ALA A 182 -3.24 9.87 -14.33
N ILE A 183 -3.95 9.14 -13.45
CA ILE A 183 -5.39 8.94 -13.54
C ILE A 183 -6.16 10.26 -13.39
N PHE A 184 -5.69 11.16 -12.52
CA PHE A 184 -6.27 12.48 -12.33
C PHE A 184 -6.06 13.40 -13.54
N LEU A 185 -4.89 13.35 -14.18
CA LEU A 185 -4.56 14.20 -15.33
C LEU A 185 -5.29 13.78 -16.61
N ALA A 186 -5.63 12.49 -16.77
CA ALA A 186 -6.25 12.00 -18.01
C ALA A 186 -7.57 12.73 -18.37
N PRO A 187 -8.52 12.97 -17.44
CA PRO A 187 -9.73 13.72 -17.76
C PRO A 187 -9.51 15.24 -17.91
N ALA A 188 -8.37 15.78 -17.48
CA ALA A 188 -8.09 17.22 -17.58
C ALA A 188 -8.01 17.73 -19.02
N GLN A 189 -7.76 16.83 -19.98
CA GLN A 189 -7.77 17.14 -21.41
C GLN A 189 -9.17 17.44 -21.96
N VAL A 190 -10.22 16.97 -21.27
CA VAL A 190 -11.62 17.04 -21.74
C VAL A 190 -12.49 17.85 -20.78
N SER A 191 -12.19 17.84 -19.48
CA SER A 191 -12.94 18.53 -18.45
C SER A 191 -12.29 19.87 -18.08
N SER A 192 -12.94 20.98 -18.47
CA SER A 192 -12.50 22.33 -18.09
C SER A 192 -12.53 22.56 -16.58
N ALA A 193 -13.36 21.83 -15.84
CA ALA A 193 -13.41 21.87 -14.38
C ALA A 193 -12.15 21.26 -13.75
N ILE A 194 -11.70 20.11 -14.27
CA ILE A 194 -10.46 19.48 -13.80
C ILE A 194 -9.25 20.27 -14.27
N ALA A 195 -9.23 20.75 -15.52
CA ALA A 195 -8.13 21.56 -16.07
C ALA A 195 -7.79 22.77 -15.19
N LYS A 196 -8.82 23.46 -14.65
CA LYS A 196 -8.64 24.62 -13.75
C LYS A 196 -7.87 24.29 -12.47
N ILE A 197 -7.92 23.06 -12.00
CA ILE A 197 -7.32 22.64 -10.71
C ILE A 197 -6.01 21.87 -10.89
N VAL A 198 -5.65 21.51 -12.13
CA VAL A 198 -4.38 20.82 -12.45
C VAL A 198 -3.15 21.56 -11.91
N PRO A 199 -2.98 22.90 -12.10
CA PRO A 199 -1.79 23.58 -11.59
C PRO A 199 -1.65 23.49 -10.06
N LEU A 200 -2.78 23.55 -9.34
CA LEU A 200 -2.80 23.40 -7.89
C LEU A 200 -2.41 21.98 -7.45
N VAL A 201 -2.97 20.96 -8.10
CA VAL A 201 -2.67 19.55 -7.80
C VAL A 201 -1.22 19.22 -8.11
N LEU A 202 -0.71 19.66 -9.28
CA LEU A 202 0.70 19.49 -9.65
C LEU A 202 1.64 20.22 -8.69
N GLY A 203 1.32 21.45 -8.30
CA GLY A 203 2.11 22.20 -7.32
C GLY A 203 2.21 21.48 -5.99
N ARG A 204 1.08 20.97 -5.45
CA ARG A 204 1.07 20.20 -4.21
C ARG A 204 1.83 18.89 -4.30
N PHE A 205 1.64 18.15 -5.40
CA PHE A 205 2.36 16.90 -5.62
C PHE A 205 3.87 17.14 -5.79
N SER A 206 4.26 18.23 -6.45
CA SER A 206 5.66 18.63 -6.58
C SER A 206 6.28 18.98 -5.23
N THR A 207 5.61 19.78 -4.39
CA THR A 207 6.09 20.08 -3.03
C THR A 207 6.24 18.82 -2.20
N LEU A 208 5.23 17.92 -2.23
CA LEU A 208 5.30 16.64 -1.56
C LEU A 208 6.52 15.83 -2.03
N SER A 209 6.73 15.75 -3.35
CA SER A 209 7.85 15.03 -3.95
C SER A 209 9.21 15.61 -3.52
N LEU A 210 9.35 16.94 -3.46
CA LEU A 210 10.58 17.60 -2.98
C LEU A 210 10.87 17.27 -1.51
N CYS A 211 9.86 17.25 -0.65
CA CYS A 211 10.01 16.81 0.74
C CYS A 211 10.44 15.35 0.81
N CYS A 212 9.87 14.47 -0.01
CA CYS A 212 10.22 13.05 -0.04
C CYS A 212 11.67 12.79 -0.46
N VAL A 213 12.24 13.60 -1.37
CA VAL A 213 13.65 13.45 -1.81
C VAL A 213 14.64 13.83 -0.72
N SER A 214 14.23 14.63 0.27
CA SER A 214 15.09 15.03 1.39
C SER A 214 15.24 13.98 2.51
N VAL A 215 14.53 12.84 2.39
CA VAL A 215 14.52 11.72 3.35
C VAL A 215 15.53 10.65 2.95
#